data_AF-A0A0R2WUV2-F1
#
_entry.id   AF-A0A0R2WUV2-F1
#
_cell.length_a   1.000
_cell.length_b   1.000
_cell.length_c   1.000
_cell.angle_alpha   90.00
_cell.angle_beta   90.00
_cell.angle_gamma   90.00
#
_symmetry.space_group_name_H-M   'P 1'
#
loop_
_entity.id
_entity.type
_entity.pdbx_description
1 polymer ?
#
loop_
_entity_poly.entity_id
_entity_poly.type
_entity_poly.pdbx_seq_one_letter_code
_entity_poly.pdbx_strand_id
1 'polypeptide(L)'
;MIMPSELRELADEHLTAALGSSQRLRAMGVDSFYLAMQLAQLQDNPQRSLRGVTGELSLTDEGKIKRKLVMLRFENGVPEPLPGS
;
A
#
# COMPACT_ATOMS: atom_id res chain seq x y z
N MET A 1 6.06 -14.60 6.92
CA MET A 1 4.67 -14.29 6.56
C MET A 1 4.54 -12.78 6.41
N ILE A 2 4.00 -12.29 5.29
CA ILE A 2 3.73 -10.85 5.11
C ILE A 2 2.47 -10.53 5.90
N MET A 3 2.60 -9.73 6.95
CA MET A 3 1.44 -9.25 7.68
C MET A 3 0.75 -8.16 6.85
N PRO A 4 -0.55 -8.29 6.56
CA PRO A 4 -1.29 -7.22 5.90
C PRO A 4 -1.26 -5.94 6.74
N SER A 5 -1.49 -4.79 6.09
CA SER A 5 -1.76 -3.55 6.81
C SER A 5 -3.15 -3.59 7.40
N GLU A 6 -3.39 -2.85 8.49
CA GLU A 6 -4.73 -2.71 9.07
C GLU A 6 -5.74 -2.20 8.02
N LEU A 7 -5.32 -1.25 7.18
CA LEU A 7 -6.13 -0.78 6.04
C LEU A 7 -6.45 -1.88 5.03
N ARG A 8 -5.53 -2.83 4.82
CA ARG A 8 -5.77 -3.98 3.94
C ARG A 8 -6.82 -4.91 4.54
N GLU A 9 -6.73 -5.21 5.84
CA GLU A 9 -7.69 -6.06 6.54
C GLU A 9 -9.10 -5.44 6.51
N LEU A 10 -9.22 -4.15 6.87
CA LEU A 10 -10.50 -3.43 6.84
C LEU A 10 -11.10 -3.35 5.43
N ALA A 11 -10.27 -3.15 4.40
CA ALA A 11 -10.73 -3.12 3.02
C ALA A 11 -11.23 -4.49 2.53
N ASP A 12 -10.54 -5.56 2.92
CA ASP A 12 -10.95 -6.93 2.57
C ASP A 12 -12.22 -7.37 3.33
N GLU A 13 -12.46 -6.84 4.54
CA GLU A 13 -13.67 -7.09 5.33
C GLU A 13 -14.91 -6.33 4.81
N HIS A 14 -14.75 -5.04 4.46
CA HIS A 14 -15.91 -4.16 4.21
C HIS A 14 -16.23 -3.91 2.73
N LEU A 15 -15.32 -4.20 1.80
CA LEU A 15 -15.52 -3.90 0.39
C LEU A 15 -15.78 -5.17 -0.42
N THR A 16 -16.65 -5.06 -1.42
CA THR A 16 -16.90 -6.14 -2.38
C THR A 16 -15.60 -6.65 -2.99
N ALA A 17 -15.47 -7.97 -3.08
CA ALA A 17 -14.35 -8.64 -3.72
C ALA A 17 -14.18 -8.17 -5.17
N ALA A 18 -13.07 -7.50 -5.44
CA ALA A 18 -12.59 -7.22 -6.78
C ALA A 18 -11.78 -8.45 -7.26
N LEU A 19 -11.76 -8.69 -8.57
CA LEU A 19 -11.10 -9.85 -9.17
C LEU A 19 -9.97 -9.42 -10.11
N GLY A 20 -8.89 -10.21 -10.14
CA GLY A 20 -7.75 -9.96 -11.02
C GLY A 20 -7.18 -8.56 -10.89
N SER A 21 -7.03 -7.86 -12.02
CA SER A 21 -6.44 -6.51 -12.06
C SER A 21 -7.23 -5.45 -11.27
N SER A 22 -8.55 -5.63 -11.13
CA SER A 22 -9.41 -4.66 -10.42
C SER A 22 -9.12 -4.61 -8.91
N GLN A 23 -8.51 -5.66 -8.34
CA GLN A 23 -8.05 -5.66 -6.95
C GLN A 23 -7.07 -4.54 -6.65
N ARG A 24 -6.16 -4.25 -7.59
CA ARG A 24 -5.15 -3.19 -7.43
C ARG A 24 -5.77 -1.81 -7.54
N LEU A 25 -6.78 -1.63 -8.40
CA LEU A 25 -7.49 -0.35 -8.53
C LEU A 25 -8.34 -0.05 -7.30
N ARG A 26 -9.01 -1.05 -6.73
CA ARG A 26 -9.70 -0.91 -5.45
C ARG A 26 -8.72 -0.54 -4.34
N ALA A 27 -7.60 -1.26 -4.22
CA ALA A 27 -6.55 -0.95 -3.23
C ALA A 27 -6.04 0.50 -3.40
N MET A 28 -5.83 0.95 -4.63
CA MET A 28 -5.47 2.33 -4.93
C MET A 28 -6.57 3.31 -4.48
N GLY A 29 -7.84 3.02 -4.73
CA GLY A 29 -8.95 3.88 -4.29
C GLY A 29 -9.02 4.04 -2.78
N VAL A 30 -8.82 2.96 -2.03
CA VAL A 30 -8.70 3.00 -0.55
C VAL A 30 -7.55 3.92 -0.15
N ASP A 31 -6.36 3.69 -0.70
CA ASP A 31 -5.19 4.51 -0.39
C ASP A 31 -5.38 5.98 -0.74
N SER A 32 -6.00 6.30 -1.89
CA SER A 32 -6.29 7.69 -2.29
C SER A 32 -7.17 8.43 -1.30
N PHE A 33 -8.17 7.77 -0.71
CA PHE A 33 -9.02 8.38 0.31
C PHE A 33 -8.22 8.78 1.55
N TYR A 34 -7.41 7.86 2.09
CA TYR A 34 -6.58 8.15 3.27
C TYR A 34 -5.45 9.13 2.98
N LEU A 35 -4.87 9.08 1.78
CA LEU A 35 -3.88 10.07 1.34
C LEU A 35 -4.47 11.47 1.30
N ALA A 36 -5.70 11.64 0.80
CA ALA A 36 -6.36 12.95 0.79
C ALA A 36 -6.53 13.52 2.21
N MET A 37 -6.83 12.66 3.19
CA MET A 37 -6.97 13.07 4.60
C MET A 37 -5.62 13.42 5.27
N GLN A 38 -4.51 12.83 4.81
CA GLN A 38 -3.20 12.95 5.44
C GLN A 38 -2.22 13.85 4.65
N LEU A 39 -2.65 14.41 3.52
CA LEU A 39 -1.77 15.11 2.59
C LEU A 39 -0.97 16.24 3.25
N ALA A 40 -1.61 17.09 4.05
CA ALA A 40 -0.93 18.17 4.76
C ALA A 40 0.16 17.64 5.71
N GLN A 41 -0.13 16.57 6.45
CA GLN A 41 0.84 15.96 7.37
C GLN A 41 2.03 15.32 6.64
N LEU A 42 1.80 14.80 5.43
CA LEU A 42 2.84 14.27 4.55
C LEU A 42 3.69 15.40 3.93
N GLN A 43 3.09 16.56 3.67
CA GLN A 43 3.80 17.76 3.20
C GLN A 43 4.68 18.37 4.30
N ASP A 44 4.16 18.43 5.54
CA ASP A 44 4.86 19.03 6.67
C ASP A 44 6.02 18.18 7.20
N ASN A 45 5.96 16.85 7.00
CA ASN A 45 6.99 15.92 7.46
C ASN A 45 7.40 14.94 6.35
N PRO A 46 8.53 15.18 5.65
CA PRO A 46 9.04 14.31 4.60
C PRO A 46 9.43 12.89 5.06
N GLN A 47 9.62 12.67 6.37
CA GLN A 47 9.91 11.34 6.92
C GLN A 47 8.64 10.53 7.22
N ARG A 48 7.46 11.14 7.09
CA ARG A 48 6.19 10.48 7.37
C ARG A 48 5.82 9.54 6.23
N SER A 49 5.34 8.36 6.59
CA SER A 49 4.73 7.41 5.66
C SER A 49 3.36 6.93 6.16
N LEU A 50 2.54 6.45 5.24
CA LEU A 50 1.25 5.81 5.49
C LEU A 50 1.36 4.34 5.07
N ARG A 51 1.06 3.42 6.00
CA ARG A 51 1.00 1.99 5.68
C ARG A 51 -0.33 1.66 4.99
N GLY A 52 -0.36 1.85 3.68
CA GLY A 52 -1.52 1.64 2.81
C GLY A 52 -1.77 0.18 2.44
N VAL A 53 -2.78 -0.02 1.59
CA VAL A 53 -3.14 -1.28 0.95
C VAL A 53 -2.19 -1.60 -0.20
N THR A 54 -1.71 -0.58 -0.92
CA THR A 54 -0.79 -0.74 -2.06
C THR A 54 0.69 -0.71 -1.67
N GLY A 55 1.01 -0.62 -0.38
CA GLY A 55 2.37 -0.57 0.16
C GLY A 55 2.54 0.53 1.21
N GLU A 56 3.78 0.80 1.59
CA GLU A 56 4.10 1.97 2.40
C GLU A 56 4.21 3.20 1.49
N LEU A 57 3.42 4.24 1.78
CA LEU A 57 3.22 5.41 0.94
C LEU A 57 3.92 6.61 1.56
N SER A 58 4.72 7.33 0.78
CA SER A 58 5.35 8.59 1.21
C SER A 58 5.22 9.64 0.10
N LEU A 59 5.31 10.92 0.47
CA LEU A 59 5.32 12.02 -0.48
C LEU A 59 6.77 12.34 -0.88
N THR A 60 7.04 12.54 -2.16
CA THR A 60 8.32 13.07 -2.64
C THR A 60 8.33 14.59 -2.61
N ASP A 61 9.51 15.18 -2.71
CA ASP A 61 9.68 16.64 -2.74
C ASP A 61 8.97 17.29 -3.94
N GLU A 62 8.73 16.54 -5.02
CA GLU A 62 7.95 16.98 -6.20
C GLU A 62 6.44 16.75 -6.05
N GLY A 63 5.97 16.38 -4.85
CA GLY A 63 4.55 16.15 -4.57
C GLY A 63 4.00 14.85 -5.17
N LYS A 64 4.86 13.86 -5.47
CA LYS A 64 4.43 12.56 -5.99
C LYS A 64 4.33 11.53 -4.87
N ILE A 65 3.38 10.61 -4.98
CA ILE A 65 3.29 9.48 -4.05
C ILE A 65 4.29 8.40 -4.47
N LYS A 66 5.29 8.15 -3.63
CA LYS A 66 6.19 7.00 -3.73
C LYS A 66 5.61 5.84 -2.94
N ARG A 67 5.84 4.61 -3.43
CA ARG A 67 5.44 3.38 -2.75
C ARG A 67 6.67 2.52 -2.49
N LYS A 68 6.86 2.08 -1.25
CA LYS A 68 7.76 0.99 -0.90
C LYS A 68 6.94 -0.31 -0.90
N LEU A 69 7.36 -1.24 -1.74
CA LEU A 69 6.67 -2.51 -2.00
C LEU A 69 7.50 -3.66 -1.43
N VAL A 70 6.83 -4.61 -0.78
CA VAL A 70 7.46 -5.89 -0.44
C VAL A 70 7.70 -6.66 -1.73
N MET A 71 8.94 -7.09 -1.96
CA MET A 71 9.28 -7.90 -3.11
C MET A 71 9.04 -9.37 -2.80
N LEU A 72 8.58 -10.11 -3.80
CA LEU A 72 8.35 -11.53 -3.73
C LEU A 72 9.27 -12.24 -4.72
N ARG A 73 9.81 -13.38 -4.32
CA ARG A 73 10.53 -14.33 -5.18
C ARG A 73 9.76 -15.64 -5.22
N PHE A 74 9.56 -16.18 -6.41
CA PHE A 74 8.96 -17.51 -6.52
C PHE A 74 10.00 -18.59 -6.19
N GLU A 75 9.70 -19.39 -5.18
CA GLU A 75 10.49 -20.56 -4.77
C GLU A 75 9.56 -21.78 -4.82
N ASN A 76 9.92 -22.78 -5.63
CA ASN A 76 9.10 -23.99 -5.83
C ASN A 76 7.62 -23.71 -6.19
N GLY A 77 7.36 -22.65 -6.96
CA GLY A 77 6.01 -22.27 -7.39
C GLY A 77 5.20 -21.46 -6.37
N VAL A 78 5.77 -21.19 -5.19
CA VAL A 78 5.13 -20.38 -4.14
C VAL A 78 5.82 -19.01 -4.07
N PRO A 79 5.08 -17.90 -4.01
CA PRO A 79 5.69 -16.59 -3.83
C PRO A 79 6.15 -16.39 -2.37
N GLU A 80 7.45 -16.30 -2.17
CA GLU A 80 8.08 -16.08 -0.88
C GLU A 80 8.58 -14.63 -0.74
N PRO A 81 8.49 -14.02 0.46
CA PRO A 81 9.00 -12.66 0.68
C PRO A 81 10.52 -12.60 0.50
N LEU A 82 11.00 -11.62 -0.26
CA LEU A 82 12.42 -11.36 -0.39
C LEU A 82 12.92 -10.61 0.86
N PRO A 83 13.83 -11.19 1.67
CA PRO A 83 14.34 -10.53 2.86
C PRO A 83 15.04 -9.20 2.52
N GLY A 84 14.78 -8.16 3.32
CA GLY A 84 15.38 -6.84 3.14
C GLY A 84 14.73 -5.97 2.06
N SER A 85 13.57 -6.38 1.52
CA SER A 85 12.71 -5.51 0.68
C SER A 85 11.85 -4.54 1.48
#